data_AF-A0A7C5N3N0-F1
#
_entry.id   AF-A0A7C5N3N0-F1
#
_cell.length_a   1.000
_cell.length_b   1.000
_cell.length_c   1.000
_cell.angle_alpha   90.00
_cell.angle_beta   90.00
_cell.angle_gamma   90.00
#
_symmetry.space_group_name_H-M   'P 1'
#
loop_
_entity.id
_entity.type
_entity.pdbx_description
1 polymer ?
#
loop_
_entity_poly.entity_id
_entity_poly.type
_entity_poly.pdbx_seq_one_letter_code
_entity_poly.pdbx_strand_id
1 'polypeptide(L)'
;MTARPHRPRLSSRIEVRFHIVDDEEHVVLLDTHTQQVLEISVRDWHILEQADGSRDLDALCLAATRLGFYRGESEIRQLLEELDDAGVLDDGLPHITRAPPVPVDRSPKDRPLEPLPGFRLYCDGRGTCCRAYGSVPFLPEEALRARVHAQDASLPIARSLLFAPLRGAQRDDASEPFAVALVQGRCAFLNLNNLCDLHSALGHDKKPFACQAYPAVYVDDGVAIRVSPTPECACIFDSAGGHRGSGLVSPGATRREHLHEMVEPRPVPDPVPLTERHATDRAALRCWSVSVHRRLLGEREPDLDAPGFALAMAAAMADGALSADVAPTSLEALRPWVQAFRSRAEDVAETQDAWRGASDLSRHVARWISDALRDADVFAAPPRPETERFYLASLAWGHRVATGGRTLAHGLRDRATRMLVARAMASSPSRPAALSHPLALLEAAVRNLGITGYADELDSR
;
A
#
# COMPACT_ATOMS: atom_id res chain seq x y z
N MET A 1 24.00 14.81 -20.16
CA MET A 1 23.30 15.68 -19.20
C MET A 1 22.04 16.17 -19.89
N THR A 2 20.87 15.86 -19.36
CA THR A 2 19.61 16.46 -19.79
C THR A 2 19.67 17.97 -19.53
N ALA A 3 19.05 18.77 -20.38
CA ALA A 3 18.91 20.19 -20.12
C ALA A 3 18.04 20.37 -18.86
N ARG A 4 18.46 21.26 -17.95
CA ARG A 4 17.69 21.59 -16.75
C ARG A 4 16.29 22.13 -17.13
N PRO A 5 15.25 21.86 -16.33
CA PRO A 5 13.90 22.32 -16.62
C PRO A 5 13.84 23.85 -16.61
N HIS A 6 13.35 24.44 -17.70
CA HIS A 6 13.17 25.89 -17.82
C HIS A 6 11.89 26.35 -17.09
N ARG A 7 10.85 25.51 -17.10
CA ARG A 7 9.60 25.69 -16.38
C ARG A 7 9.37 24.46 -15.51
N PRO A 8 9.97 24.40 -14.32
CA PRO A 8 9.95 23.19 -13.52
C PRO A 8 8.52 22.88 -13.04
N ARG A 9 8.27 21.58 -12.87
CA ARG A 9 7.18 21.06 -12.04
C ARG A 9 7.58 19.78 -11.36
N LEU A 10 6.91 19.46 -10.27
CA LEU A 10 7.09 18.16 -9.63
C LEU A 10 6.59 17.05 -10.56
N SER A 11 7.41 16.01 -10.74
CA SER A 11 7.07 14.88 -11.60
C SER A 11 5.84 14.13 -11.07
N SER A 12 5.03 13.59 -11.98
CA SER A 12 3.78 12.87 -11.65
C SER A 12 3.98 11.59 -10.84
N ARG A 13 5.23 11.08 -10.80
CA ARG A 13 5.64 9.93 -9.99
C ARG A 13 5.96 10.28 -8.54
N ILE A 14 6.07 11.57 -8.21
CA ILE A 14 6.42 12.01 -6.87
C ILE A 14 5.15 12.14 -6.04
N GLU A 15 5.17 11.55 -4.86
CA GLU A 15 4.12 11.65 -3.86
C GLU A 15 4.54 12.64 -2.77
N VAL A 16 3.73 13.67 -2.52
CA VAL A 16 4.00 14.70 -1.50
C VAL A 16 3.29 14.33 -0.20
N ARG A 17 4.01 14.39 0.92
CA ARG A 17 3.48 14.05 2.24
C ARG A 17 3.84 15.11 3.26
N PHE A 18 2.85 15.59 3.99
CA PHE A 18 3.06 16.46 5.14
C PHE A 18 3.12 15.63 6.40
N HIS A 19 4.16 15.86 7.18
CA HIS A 19 4.42 15.16 8.42
C HIS A 19 4.64 16.17 9.55
N ILE A 20 4.14 15.83 10.73
CA ILE A 20 4.53 16.49 11.97
C ILE A 20 5.26 15.47 12.83
N VAL A 21 6.52 15.74 13.12
CA VAL A 21 7.40 14.89 13.91
C VAL A 21 8.00 15.76 15.00
N ASP A 22 7.88 15.33 16.25
CA ASP A 22 8.32 16.07 17.43
C ASP A 22 7.96 17.59 17.42
N ASP A 23 6.72 17.90 17.00
CA ASP A 23 6.15 19.25 16.83
C ASP A 23 6.79 20.12 15.72
N GLU A 24 7.62 19.52 14.88
CA GLU A 24 8.19 20.14 13.67
C GLU A 24 7.44 19.69 12.41
N GLU A 25 7.28 20.62 11.47
CA GLU A 25 6.59 20.38 10.19
C GLU A 25 7.60 19.98 9.11
N HIS A 26 7.40 18.80 8.52
CA HIS A 26 8.24 18.25 7.46
C HIS A 26 7.41 18.07 6.19
N VAL A 27 8.03 18.35 5.03
CA VAL A 27 7.48 18.00 3.73
C VAL A 27 8.36 16.95 3.10
N VAL A 28 7.78 15.79 2.82
CA VAL A 28 8.47 14.64 2.25
C VAL A 28 8.02 14.44 0.80
N LEU A 29 8.98 14.36 -0.10
CA LEU A 29 8.81 13.97 -1.50
C LEU A 29 9.25 12.51 -1.64
N LEU A 30 8.32 11.62 -2.00
CA LEU A 30 8.58 10.21 -2.23
C LEU A 30 8.55 9.91 -3.74
N ASP A 31 9.68 9.52 -4.32
CA ASP A 31 9.70 8.99 -5.68
C ASP A 31 9.20 7.55 -5.69
N THR A 32 8.02 7.32 -6.24
CA THR A 32 7.40 5.99 -6.30
C THR A 32 8.14 4.99 -7.18
N HIS A 33 9.04 5.45 -8.04
CA HIS A 33 9.85 4.56 -8.89
C HIS A 33 11.13 4.11 -8.19
N THR A 34 11.92 5.05 -7.68
CA THR A 34 13.22 4.77 -7.03
C THR A 34 13.08 4.46 -5.54
N GLN A 35 11.93 4.77 -4.95
CA GLN A 35 11.66 4.74 -3.51
C GLN A 35 12.55 5.72 -2.71
N GLN A 36 13.15 6.70 -3.39
CA GLN A 36 13.92 7.76 -2.75
C GLN A 36 12.99 8.70 -1.98
N VAL A 37 13.45 9.13 -0.81
CA VAL A 37 12.78 10.09 0.06
C VAL A 37 13.63 11.35 0.12
N LEU A 38 13.03 12.49 -0.21
CA LEU A 38 13.65 13.81 -0.04
C LEU A 38 12.83 14.62 0.96
N GLU A 39 13.50 15.21 1.92
CA GLU A 39 12.90 16.15 2.85
C GLU A 39 13.17 17.57 2.39
N ILE A 40 12.13 18.40 2.36
CA ILE A 40 12.22 19.83 2.07
C ILE A 40 11.51 20.63 3.16
N SER A 41 11.90 21.90 3.31
CA SER A 41 11.22 22.77 4.25
C SER A 41 9.80 23.13 3.77
N VAL A 42 8.92 23.50 4.71
CA VAL A 42 7.58 24.03 4.40
C VAL A 42 7.65 25.26 3.48
N ARG A 43 8.68 26.10 3.66
CA ARG A 43 8.95 27.25 2.79
C ARG A 43 9.22 26.80 1.35
N ASP A 44 10.14 25.86 1.18
CA ASP A 44 10.54 25.37 -0.14
C ASP A 44 9.37 24.68 -0.84
N TRP A 45 8.55 23.96 -0.07
CA TRP A 45 7.28 23.42 -0.56
C TRP A 45 6.37 24.53 -1.12
N HIS A 46 6.16 25.63 -0.40
CA HIS A 46 5.30 26.71 -0.89
C HIS A 46 5.84 27.38 -2.16
N ILE A 47 7.16 27.39 -2.36
CA ILE A 47 7.77 27.84 -3.62
C ILE A 47 7.53 26.79 -4.72
N LEU A 48 7.78 25.51 -4.42
CA LEU A 48 7.62 24.38 -5.33
C LEU A 48 6.15 24.18 -5.77
N GLU A 49 5.19 24.49 -4.91
CA GLU A 49 3.76 24.51 -5.25
C GLU A 49 3.44 25.50 -6.37
N GLN A 50 4.27 26.54 -6.56
CA GLN A 50 4.15 27.48 -7.68
C GLN A 50 4.86 26.98 -8.95
N ALA A 51 5.67 25.92 -8.87
CA ALA A 51 6.30 25.29 -10.01
C ALA A 51 5.33 24.27 -10.64
N ASP A 52 4.38 24.77 -11.42
CA ASP A 52 3.33 23.99 -12.10
C ASP A 52 3.65 23.71 -13.57
N GLY A 53 4.87 24.05 -14.02
CA GLY A 53 5.32 23.89 -15.39
C GLY A 53 4.96 25.07 -16.30
N SER A 54 4.28 26.10 -15.78
CA SER A 54 3.99 27.34 -16.51
C SER A 54 4.98 28.47 -16.19
N ARG A 55 5.60 28.45 -15.01
CA ARG A 55 6.47 29.51 -14.49
C ARG A 55 7.94 29.16 -14.71
N ASP A 56 8.71 30.12 -15.21
CA ASP A 56 10.18 30.08 -15.19
C ASP A 56 10.72 30.63 -13.85
N LEU A 57 12.05 30.68 -13.71
CA LEU A 57 12.70 31.15 -12.48
C LEU A 57 12.27 32.57 -12.08
N ASP A 58 12.19 33.50 -13.03
CA ASP A 58 11.77 34.88 -12.76
C ASP A 58 10.33 34.94 -12.24
N ALA A 59 9.42 34.19 -12.87
CA ALA A 59 8.04 34.07 -12.43
C ALA A 59 7.91 33.39 -11.04
N LEU A 60 8.77 32.42 -10.73
CA LEU A 60 8.82 31.79 -9.40
C LEU A 60 9.35 32.76 -8.33
N CYS A 61 10.38 33.55 -8.63
CA CYS A 61 10.87 34.61 -7.74
C CYS A 61 9.77 35.63 -7.41
N LEU A 62 8.99 36.03 -8.42
CA LEU A 62 7.84 36.92 -8.23
C LEU A 62 6.74 36.26 -7.38
N ALA A 63 6.42 34.99 -7.62
CA ALA A 63 5.43 34.25 -6.83
C ALA A 63 5.87 34.10 -5.36
N ALA A 64 7.14 33.72 -5.13
CA ALA A 64 7.73 33.62 -3.80
C ALA A 64 7.71 34.97 -3.06
N THR A 65 7.90 36.08 -3.77
CA THR A 65 7.83 37.44 -3.19
C THR A 65 6.42 37.74 -2.70
N ARG A 66 5.38 37.39 -3.48
CA ARG A 66 3.97 37.57 -3.10
C ARG A 66 3.56 36.73 -1.90
N LEU A 67 4.14 35.55 -1.75
CA LEU A 67 3.91 34.65 -0.61
C LEU A 67 4.75 35.04 0.62
N GLY A 68 5.70 35.98 0.50
CA GLY A 68 6.60 36.35 1.59
C GLY A 68 7.74 35.36 1.85
N PHE A 69 8.03 34.46 0.89
CA PHE A 69 9.07 33.43 1.00
C PHE A 69 10.36 33.71 0.21
N TYR A 70 10.40 34.81 -0.54
CA TYR A 70 11.58 35.20 -1.33
C TYR A 70 12.73 35.69 -0.45
N ARG A 71 13.93 35.14 -0.66
CA ARG A 71 15.19 35.60 -0.03
C ARG A 71 16.31 35.90 -1.04
N GLY A 72 16.10 35.55 -2.31
CA GLY A 72 17.07 35.74 -3.38
C GLY A 72 16.86 34.71 -4.50
N GLU A 73 17.16 35.11 -5.73
CA GLU A 73 17.08 34.23 -6.90
C GLU A 73 18.01 33.02 -6.76
N SER A 74 19.21 33.20 -6.18
CA SER A 74 20.19 32.12 -6.01
C SER A 74 19.69 30.98 -5.13
N GLU A 75 18.88 31.27 -4.11
CA GLU A 75 18.29 30.23 -3.25
C GLU A 75 17.23 29.42 -4.00
N ILE A 76 16.35 30.08 -4.75
CA ILE A 76 15.32 29.39 -5.54
C ILE A 76 15.99 28.55 -6.64
N ARG A 77 17.01 29.11 -7.29
CA ARG A 77 17.82 28.38 -8.26
C ARG A 77 18.47 27.15 -7.64
N GLN A 78 19.13 27.29 -6.50
CA GLN A 78 19.75 26.16 -5.80
C GLN A 78 18.74 25.07 -5.45
N LEU A 79 17.57 25.43 -4.90
CA LEU A 79 16.50 24.48 -4.61
C LEU A 79 16.07 23.70 -5.87
N LEU A 80 15.88 24.39 -6.99
CA LEU A 80 15.49 23.74 -8.26
C LEU A 80 16.60 22.84 -8.81
N GLU A 81 17.87 23.24 -8.65
CA GLU A 81 19.02 22.43 -9.05
C GLU A 81 19.12 21.14 -8.23
N GLU A 82 18.97 21.21 -6.91
CA GLU A 82 19.00 20.05 -6.02
C GLU A 82 17.85 19.07 -6.33
N LEU A 83 16.66 19.59 -6.64
CA LEU A 83 15.50 18.77 -7.01
C LEU A 83 15.63 18.17 -8.43
N ASP A 84 16.23 18.87 -9.38
CA ASP A 84 16.52 18.35 -10.72
C ASP A 84 17.60 17.26 -10.68
N ASP A 85 18.66 17.48 -9.90
CA ASP A 85 19.73 16.50 -9.69
C ASP A 85 19.20 15.21 -9.02
N ALA A 86 18.20 15.34 -8.15
CA ALA A 86 17.47 14.19 -7.59
C ALA A 86 16.44 13.57 -8.56
N GLY A 87 16.25 14.16 -9.75
CA GLY A 87 15.35 13.67 -10.79
C GLY A 87 13.87 13.81 -10.46
N VAL A 88 13.48 14.68 -9.53
CA VAL A 88 12.09 14.81 -9.09
C VAL A 88 11.30 15.85 -9.87
N LEU A 89 11.96 16.63 -10.74
CA LEU A 89 11.33 17.64 -11.58
C LEU A 89 11.11 17.15 -13.02
N ASP A 90 10.01 17.57 -13.63
CA ASP A 90 9.76 17.56 -15.07
C ASP A 90 9.80 19.01 -15.61
N ASP A 91 10.02 19.19 -16.91
CA ASP A 91 9.92 20.49 -17.58
C ASP A 91 8.56 20.72 -18.25
N GLY A 92 8.09 21.98 -18.22
CA GLY A 92 6.89 22.43 -18.90
C GLY A 92 5.58 21.96 -18.26
N LEU A 93 4.47 22.45 -18.81
CA LEU A 93 3.14 21.97 -18.45
C LEU A 93 3.09 20.45 -18.65
N PRO A 94 2.37 19.71 -17.78
CA PRO A 94 2.14 18.30 -18.04
C PRO A 94 1.62 18.18 -19.46
N HIS A 95 2.23 17.31 -20.25
CA HIS A 95 1.62 16.90 -21.50
C HIS A 95 0.31 16.25 -21.09
N ILE A 96 -0.77 17.01 -21.16
CA ILE A 96 -2.12 16.46 -21.21
C ILE A 96 -2.21 15.83 -22.58
N THR A 97 -1.47 14.75 -22.79
CA THR A 97 -1.99 13.67 -23.59
C THR A 97 -3.26 13.27 -22.86
N ARG A 98 -4.37 13.94 -23.22
CA ARG A 98 -5.64 13.26 -23.40
C ARG A 98 -5.34 12.19 -24.44
N ALA A 99 -4.63 11.14 -24.03
CA ALA A 99 -4.80 9.86 -24.65
C ALA A 99 -6.33 9.72 -24.68
N PRO A 100 -6.94 9.59 -25.88
CA PRO A 100 -8.37 9.30 -25.93
C PRO A 100 -8.57 8.18 -24.93
N PRO A 101 -9.52 8.32 -23.97
CA PRO A 101 -9.60 7.41 -22.84
C PRO A 101 -9.44 6.02 -23.41
N VAL A 102 -8.27 5.41 -23.17
CA VAL A 102 -8.02 4.06 -23.66
C VAL A 102 -9.22 3.33 -23.10
N PRO A 103 -10.07 2.69 -23.93
CA PRO A 103 -11.25 2.01 -23.42
C PRO A 103 -10.73 1.04 -22.37
N VAL A 104 -10.79 1.47 -21.11
CA VAL A 104 -10.44 0.61 -20.00
C VAL A 104 -11.52 -0.41 -20.13
N ASP A 105 -11.14 -1.65 -20.37
CA ASP A 105 -12.08 -2.76 -20.46
C ASP A 105 -12.71 -2.89 -19.07
N ARG A 106 -13.74 -2.06 -18.85
CA ARG A 106 -14.42 -1.94 -17.58
C ARG A 106 -15.23 -3.20 -17.46
N SER A 107 -15.09 -3.85 -16.32
CA SER A 107 -15.97 -4.94 -15.92
C SER A 107 -17.42 -4.61 -16.29
N PRO A 108 -18.12 -5.51 -16.99
CA PRO A 108 -19.53 -5.34 -17.30
C PRO A 108 -20.33 -4.94 -16.04
N LYS A 109 -21.29 -4.03 -16.19
CA LYS A 109 -22.07 -3.50 -15.06
C LYS A 109 -22.82 -4.59 -14.30
N ASP A 110 -23.22 -5.65 -15.00
CA ASP A 110 -23.93 -6.81 -14.47
C ASP A 110 -23.01 -7.90 -13.89
N ARG A 111 -21.69 -7.73 -13.94
CA ARG A 111 -20.69 -8.65 -13.39
C ARG A 111 -21.00 -8.94 -11.91
N PRO A 112 -21.24 -10.20 -11.50
CA PRO A 112 -21.60 -10.55 -10.13
C PRO A 112 -20.44 -10.31 -9.16
N LEU A 113 -20.76 -9.97 -7.91
CA LEU A 113 -19.80 -9.88 -6.81
C LEU A 113 -19.76 -11.20 -6.03
N GLU A 114 -18.56 -11.73 -5.81
CA GLU A 114 -18.33 -12.96 -5.04
C GLU A 114 -17.38 -12.66 -3.86
N PRO A 115 -17.90 -12.17 -2.72
CA PRO A 115 -17.09 -11.93 -1.54
C PRO A 115 -16.56 -13.23 -0.92
N LEU A 116 -15.43 -13.13 -0.22
CA LEU A 116 -14.81 -14.23 0.51
C LEU A 116 -15.85 -14.94 1.40
N PRO A 117 -16.13 -16.24 1.19
CA PRO A 117 -17.24 -16.92 1.83
C PRO A 117 -17.12 -16.89 3.36
N GLY A 118 -18.19 -16.49 4.03
CA GLY A 118 -18.28 -16.48 5.49
C GLY A 118 -17.47 -15.39 6.20
N PHE A 119 -16.63 -14.62 5.51
CA PHE A 119 -15.82 -13.59 6.13
C PHE A 119 -16.65 -12.36 6.48
N ARG A 120 -16.55 -11.91 7.74
CA ARG A 120 -17.14 -10.68 8.25
C ARG A 120 -16.09 -9.92 9.04
N LEU A 121 -15.86 -8.66 8.70
CA LEU A 121 -14.87 -7.82 9.35
C LEU A 121 -15.46 -7.19 10.61
N TYR A 122 -14.85 -7.49 11.76
CA TYR A 122 -14.99 -6.70 12.97
C TYR A 122 -13.82 -5.72 13.08
N CYS A 123 -14.10 -4.42 13.02
CA CYS A 123 -13.10 -3.36 13.22
C CYS A 123 -13.18 -2.85 14.66
N ASP A 124 -12.06 -2.83 15.37
CA ASP A 124 -11.97 -2.33 16.75
C ASP A 124 -11.81 -0.81 16.85
N GLY A 125 -11.69 -0.13 15.70
CA GLY A 125 -11.57 1.32 15.61
C GLY A 125 -10.22 1.91 16.02
N ARG A 126 -9.23 1.10 16.43
CA ARG A 126 -7.94 1.58 16.97
C ARG A 126 -6.99 2.21 15.94
N GLY A 127 -7.41 2.30 14.69
CA GLY A 127 -6.70 3.05 13.66
C GLY A 127 -5.36 2.44 13.23
N THR A 128 -5.10 1.14 13.41
CA THR A 128 -3.85 0.50 12.95
C THR A 128 -3.58 0.77 11.46
N CYS A 129 -4.62 0.70 10.62
CA CYS A 129 -4.52 1.08 9.20
C CYS A 129 -4.08 2.55 9.03
N CYS A 130 -4.69 3.48 9.75
CA CYS A 130 -4.38 4.90 9.72
C CYS A 130 -3.00 5.28 10.30
N ARG A 131 -2.27 4.32 10.88
CA ARG A 131 -0.90 4.46 11.39
C ARG A 131 0.15 3.71 10.56
N ALA A 132 -0.30 2.73 9.76
CA ALA A 132 0.59 1.91 8.95
C ALA A 132 0.82 2.50 7.55
N TYR A 133 -0.13 3.28 7.02
CA TYR A 133 -0.03 3.90 5.69
C TYR A 133 0.67 5.25 5.74
N GLY A 134 1.51 5.51 4.72
CA GLY A 134 2.19 6.80 4.54
C GLY A 134 1.25 7.98 4.19
N SER A 135 0.02 7.70 3.76
CA SER A 135 -1.09 8.66 3.74
C SER A 135 -2.43 7.96 3.53
N VAL A 136 -3.51 8.71 3.71
CA VAL A 136 -4.87 8.33 3.34
C VAL A 136 -5.35 9.30 2.24
N PRO A 137 -5.77 8.79 1.08
CA PRO A 137 -6.28 9.64 0.02
C PRO A 137 -7.71 10.11 0.31
N PHE A 138 -7.98 11.38 -0.01
CA PHE A 138 -9.28 12.04 0.08
C PHE A 138 -9.63 12.59 -1.30
N LEU A 139 -10.86 12.37 -1.75
CA LEU A 139 -11.36 13.11 -2.91
C LEU A 139 -11.48 14.61 -2.57
N PRO A 140 -11.47 15.52 -3.56
CA PRO A 140 -11.53 16.96 -3.31
C PRO A 140 -12.69 17.39 -2.40
N GLU A 141 -13.90 16.90 -2.64
CA GLU A 141 -15.08 17.16 -1.83
C GLU A 141 -14.99 16.56 -0.41
N GLU A 142 -14.27 15.45 -0.26
CA GLU A 142 -14.03 14.82 1.03
C GLU A 142 -13.01 15.62 1.84
N ALA A 143 -11.94 16.09 1.19
CA ALA A 143 -10.93 16.96 1.79
C ALA A 143 -11.57 18.30 2.23
N LEU A 144 -12.44 18.89 1.41
CA LEU A 144 -13.21 20.09 1.79
C LEU A 144 -14.09 19.84 3.02
N ARG A 145 -14.87 18.76 3.02
CA ARG A 145 -15.70 18.39 4.19
C ARG A 145 -14.85 18.17 5.44
N ALA A 146 -13.71 17.50 5.31
CA ALA A 146 -12.80 17.24 6.40
C ALA A 146 -12.12 18.53 6.91
N ARG A 147 -11.81 19.48 6.02
CA ARG A 147 -11.32 20.83 6.39
C ARG A 147 -12.35 21.61 7.20
N VAL A 148 -13.63 21.55 6.83
CA VAL A 148 -14.71 22.20 7.59
C VAL A 148 -14.80 21.60 8.99
N HIS A 149 -14.79 20.27 9.11
CA HIS A 149 -14.76 19.62 10.43
C HIS A 149 -13.50 19.99 11.24
N ALA A 150 -12.34 20.08 10.59
CA ALA A 150 -11.10 20.52 11.21
C ALA A 150 -11.12 21.99 11.67
N GLN A 151 -12.13 22.80 11.30
CA GLN A 151 -12.25 24.16 11.84
C GLN A 151 -12.67 24.15 13.31
N ASP A 152 -13.51 23.18 13.68
CA ASP A 152 -14.04 23.00 15.02
C ASP A 152 -13.12 22.13 15.89
N ALA A 153 -12.24 21.36 15.26
CA ALA A 153 -11.25 20.52 15.93
C ALA A 153 -9.92 21.27 16.13
N SER A 154 -9.33 21.16 17.33
CA SER A 154 -7.97 21.63 17.60
C SER A 154 -6.96 20.62 17.06
N LEU A 155 -6.74 20.61 15.75
CA LEU A 155 -5.71 19.76 15.14
C LEU A 155 -4.30 20.35 15.40
N PRO A 156 -3.29 19.50 15.65
CA PRO A 156 -1.93 19.94 15.91
C PRO A 156 -1.16 20.28 14.61
N ILE A 157 -1.85 20.71 13.55
CA ILE A 157 -1.25 21.04 12.24
C ILE A 157 -1.87 22.32 11.66
N ALA A 158 -1.05 23.13 11.00
CA ALA A 158 -1.55 24.27 10.24
C ALA A 158 -2.55 23.83 9.15
N ARG A 159 -3.66 24.56 9.00
CA ARG A 159 -4.72 24.22 8.04
C ARG A 159 -4.23 24.18 6.58
N SER A 160 -3.22 24.97 6.24
CA SER A 160 -2.57 24.99 4.92
C SER A 160 -1.87 23.66 4.60
N LEU A 161 -1.40 22.95 5.64
CA LEU A 161 -0.63 21.70 5.55
C LEU A 161 -1.45 20.46 5.90
N LEU A 162 -2.78 20.58 6.05
CA LEU A 162 -3.61 19.40 6.34
C LEU A 162 -3.69 18.43 5.14
N PHE A 163 -3.57 18.95 3.91
CA PHE A 163 -3.69 18.18 2.68
C PHE A 163 -2.65 18.61 1.64
N ALA A 164 -1.85 17.65 1.18
CA ALA A 164 -1.00 17.77 -0.01
C ALA A 164 -1.72 17.18 -1.23
N PRO A 165 -1.37 17.57 -2.47
CA PRO A 165 -1.70 16.75 -3.64
C PRO A 165 -1.22 15.30 -3.42
N LEU A 166 -1.99 14.30 -3.86
CA LEU A 166 -1.54 12.91 -3.71
C LEU A 166 -0.25 12.67 -4.49
N ARG A 167 -0.13 13.28 -5.67
CA ARG A 167 1.01 13.21 -6.60
C ARG A 167 1.30 14.57 -7.22
N GLY A 168 2.56 14.81 -7.58
CA GLY A 168 2.99 16.07 -8.17
C GLY A 168 2.69 17.28 -7.27
N ALA A 169 2.71 18.48 -7.86
CA ALA A 169 2.46 19.73 -7.15
C ALA A 169 1.12 20.39 -7.53
N GLN A 170 0.37 19.83 -8.48
CA GLN A 170 -0.78 20.51 -9.07
C GLN A 170 -2.04 20.32 -8.22
N ARG A 171 -2.73 21.42 -7.88
CA ARG A 171 -4.02 21.43 -7.16
C ARG A 171 -5.24 21.63 -8.07
N ASP A 172 -5.02 22.00 -9.33
CA ASP A 172 -6.06 22.55 -10.19
C ASP A 172 -6.87 21.49 -10.98
N ASP A 173 -6.47 20.22 -10.93
CA ASP A 173 -7.34 19.15 -11.41
C ASP A 173 -8.36 18.83 -10.32
N ALA A 174 -9.60 19.27 -10.53
CA ALA A 174 -10.72 19.04 -9.62
C ALA A 174 -11.06 17.54 -9.40
N SER A 175 -10.36 16.62 -10.07
CA SER A 175 -10.49 15.17 -9.87
C SER A 175 -9.32 14.53 -9.12
N GLU A 176 -8.20 15.25 -8.91
CA GLU A 176 -7.04 14.66 -8.25
C GLU A 176 -7.24 14.53 -6.73
N PRO A 177 -6.98 13.33 -6.17
CA PRO A 177 -7.09 13.12 -4.74
C PRO A 177 -5.99 13.85 -3.96
N PHE A 178 -6.28 14.14 -2.69
CA PHE A 178 -5.36 14.72 -1.72
C PHE A 178 -4.83 13.67 -0.74
N ALA A 179 -3.58 13.81 -0.36
CA ALA A 179 -2.98 13.09 0.76
C ALA A 179 -3.19 13.87 2.06
N VAL A 180 -3.85 13.26 3.06
CA VAL A 180 -3.92 13.84 4.41
C VAL A 180 -2.54 13.80 5.08
N ALA A 181 -2.25 14.83 5.86
CA ALA A 181 -1.05 14.88 6.69
C ALA A 181 -1.02 13.81 7.78
N LEU A 182 0.19 13.47 8.20
CA LEU A 182 0.46 12.57 9.32
C LEU A 182 1.04 13.34 10.50
N VAL A 183 0.52 13.10 11.70
CA VAL A 183 1.01 13.65 12.97
C VAL A 183 1.57 12.49 13.78
N GLN A 184 2.88 12.51 14.02
CA GLN A 184 3.61 11.44 14.71
C GLN A 184 3.39 10.06 14.06
N GLY A 185 3.37 10.03 12.72
CA GLY A 185 3.12 8.80 11.95
C GLY A 185 1.66 8.32 11.95
N ARG A 186 0.70 9.19 12.29
CA ARG A 186 -0.73 8.85 12.38
C ARG A 186 -1.55 9.82 11.56
N CYS A 187 -2.62 9.37 10.91
CA CYS A 187 -3.56 10.28 10.23
C CYS A 187 -3.96 11.45 11.15
N ALA A 188 -3.93 12.68 10.63
CA ALA A 188 -4.24 13.90 11.41
C ALA A 188 -5.62 13.90 12.07
N PHE A 189 -6.55 13.04 11.62
CA PHE A 189 -7.89 12.86 12.20
C PHE A 189 -7.99 11.74 13.24
N LEU A 190 -6.86 11.20 13.71
CA LEU A 190 -6.84 10.30 14.87
C LEU A 190 -6.67 11.09 16.16
N ASN A 191 -7.56 10.89 17.11
CA ASN A 191 -7.41 11.46 18.45
C ASN A 191 -6.36 10.72 19.28
N LEU A 192 -6.18 11.16 20.53
CA LEU A 192 -5.21 10.59 21.47
C LEU A 192 -5.46 9.10 21.78
N ASN A 193 -6.70 8.61 21.62
CA ASN A 193 -7.07 7.21 21.79
C ASN A 193 -6.95 6.39 20.49
N ASN A 194 -6.39 6.99 19.42
CA ASN A 194 -6.32 6.44 18.06
C ASN A 194 -7.69 6.10 17.46
N LEU A 195 -8.75 6.77 17.90
CA LEU A 195 -10.06 6.70 17.26
C LEU A 195 -10.18 7.82 16.22
N CYS A 196 -10.89 7.56 15.13
CA CYS A 196 -11.07 8.51 14.04
C CYS A 196 -12.14 9.55 14.39
N ASP A 197 -11.76 10.82 14.51
CA ASP A 197 -12.69 11.90 14.85
C ASP A 197 -13.72 12.16 13.74
N LEU A 198 -13.32 12.04 12.47
CA LEU A 198 -14.28 12.11 11.34
C LEU A 198 -15.38 11.05 11.45
N HIS A 199 -15.02 9.83 11.85
CA HIS A 199 -16.00 8.77 12.05
C HIS A 199 -16.91 9.07 13.25
N SER A 200 -16.32 9.46 14.38
CA SER A 200 -17.07 9.81 15.59
C SER A 200 -18.07 10.95 15.35
N ALA A 201 -17.65 11.99 14.64
CA ALA A 201 -18.45 13.19 14.42
C ALA A 201 -19.45 13.06 13.26
N LEU A 202 -19.06 12.41 12.16
CA LEU A 202 -19.84 12.43 10.91
C LEU A 202 -20.44 11.06 10.53
N GLY A 203 -20.06 9.98 11.22
CA GLY A 203 -20.47 8.62 10.90
C GLY A 203 -19.62 7.95 9.81
N HIS A 204 -19.80 6.64 9.65
CA HIS A 204 -19.01 5.80 8.73
C HIS A 204 -19.08 6.30 7.28
N ASP A 205 -20.28 6.60 6.79
CA ASP A 205 -20.54 6.98 5.39
C ASP A 205 -19.94 8.34 5.00
N LYS A 206 -19.43 9.10 5.98
CA LYS A 206 -18.79 10.39 5.77
C LYS A 206 -17.27 10.34 5.81
N LYS A 207 -16.69 9.19 6.19
CA LYS A 207 -15.25 8.94 6.03
C LYS A 207 -14.85 9.05 4.56
N PRO A 208 -13.57 9.29 4.24
CA PRO A 208 -13.11 9.25 2.86
C PRO A 208 -13.40 7.92 2.20
N PHE A 209 -13.68 7.91 0.91
CA PHE A 209 -14.03 6.72 0.15
C PHE A 209 -12.99 5.61 0.33
N ALA A 210 -11.70 5.95 0.28
CA ALA A 210 -10.63 4.97 0.52
C ALA A 210 -10.69 4.32 1.91
N CYS A 211 -11.11 5.06 2.94
CA CYS A 211 -11.33 4.52 4.28
C CYS A 211 -12.59 3.65 4.38
N GLN A 212 -13.59 3.88 3.54
CA GLN A 212 -14.82 3.07 3.49
C GLN A 212 -14.58 1.77 2.71
N ALA A 213 -13.86 1.87 1.59
CA ALA A 213 -13.53 0.74 0.73
C ALA A 213 -12.54 -0.23 1.40
N TYR A 214 -11.68 0.26 2.30
CA TYR A 214 -10.76 -0.59 3.05
C TYR A 214 -11.51 -1.54 4.01
N PRO A 215 -11.21 -2.85 4.04
CA PRO A 215 -10.05 -3.51 3.43
C PRO A 215 -10.35 -4.27 2.13
N ALA A 216 -11.50 -4.08 1.50
CA ALA A 216 -11.92 -4.85 0.33
C ALA A 216 -11.02 -4.60 -0.89
N VAL A 217 -10.59 -5.70 -1.52
CA VAL A 217 -9.93 -5.71 -2.84
C VAL A 217 -10.88 -6.34 -3.84
N TYR A 218 -10.98 -5.73 -5.02
CA TYR A 218 -11.87 -6.16 -6.10
C TYR A 218 -11.05 -6.64 -7.29
N VAL A 219 -11.20 -7.90 -7.67
CA VAL A 219 -10.49 -8.50 -8.81
C VAL A 219 -11.50 -9.16 -9.75
N ASP A 220 -11.55 -8.73 -11.01
CA ASP A 220 -12.41 -9.31 -12.05
C ASP A 220 -11.71 -10.49 -12.72
N ASP A 221 -12.27 -11.70 -12.54
CA ASP A 221 -11.76 -12.93 -13.14
C ASP A 221 -12.39 -13.27 -14.51
N GLY A 222 -13.11 -12.31 -15.11
CA GLY A 222 -13.82 -12.49 -16.37
C GLY A 222 -15.17 -13.18 -16.23
N VAL A 223 -15.50 -13.72 -15.05
CA VAL A 223 -16.80 -14.33 -14.71
C VAL A 223 -17.47 -13.55 -13.58
N ALA A 224 -16.73 -13.27 -12.50
CA ALA A 224 -17.18 -12.50 -11.34
C ALA A 224 -16.09 -11.56 -10.82
N ILE A 225 -16.49 -10.57 -10.03
CA ILE A 225 -15.56 -9.78 -9.22
C ILE A 225 -15.40 -10.49 -7.88
N ARG A 226 -14.21 -11.07 -7.67
CA ARG A 226 -13.81 -11.63 -6.39
C ARG A 226 -13.53 -10.49 -5.42
N VAL A 227 -14.14 -10.55 -4.24
CA VAL A 227 -13.90 -9.58 -3.16
C VAL A 227 -13.22 -10.28 -1.99
N SER A 228 -12.01 -9.86 -1.64
CA SER A 228 -11.26 -10.43 -0.52
C SER A 228 -10.62 -9.32 0.34
N PRO A 229 -10.29 -9.59 1.61
CA PRO A 229 -9.66 -8.58 2.44
C PRO A 229 -8.19 -8.38 2.07
N THR A 230 -7.71 -7.16 2.25
CA THR A 230 -6.28 -6.83 2.26
C THR A 230 -5.69 -7.21 3.62
N PRO A 231 -4.80 -8.23 3.77
CA PRO A 231 -4.36 -8.74 5.06
C PRO A 231 -3.31 -7.85 5.73
N GLU A 232 -3.62 -6.55 5.86
CA GLU A 232 -2.72 -5.49 6.34
C GLU A 232 -3.20 -4.91 7.69
N CYS A 233 -4.20 -5.52 8.32
CA CYS A 233 -4.73 -5.11 9.61
C CYS A 233 -4.95 -6.32 10.52
N ALA A 234 -4.57 -6.18 11.80
CA ALA A 234 -4.83 -7.16 12.86
C ALA A 234 -6.29 -7.62 12.90
N CYS A 235 -7.24 -6.69 12.79
CA CYS A 235 -8.67 -6.95 12.84
C CYS A 235 -9.14 -7.95 11.76
N ILE A 236 -8.42 -8.06 10.64
CA ILE A 236 -8.76 -9.00 9.56
C ILE A 236 -8.44 -10.43 10.00
N PHE A 237 -7.32 -10.62 10.69
CA PHE A 237 -6.94 -11.92 11.25
C PHE A 237 -7.77 -12.27 12.48
N ASP A 238 -8.09 -11.31 13.34
CA ASP A 238 -9.04 -11.52 14.46
C ASP A 238 -10.45 -11.87 13.98
N SER A 239 -10.79 -11.48 12.75
CA SER A 239 -12.05 -11.82 12.09
C SER A 239 -12.01 -13.16 11.34
N ALA A 240 -10.84 -13.80 11.21
CA ALA A 240 -10.71 -15.10 10.56
C ALA A 240 -11.49 -16.15 11.38
N GLY A 241 -12.54 -16.72 10.79
CA GLY A 241 -13.43 -17.68 11.45
C GLY A 241 -14.54 -17.05 12.31
N GLY A 242 -14.62 -15.72 12.41
CA GLY A 242 -15.65 -15.02 13.17
C GLY A 242 -16.92 -14.73 12.35
N HIS A 243 -18.09 -14.77 13.00
CA HIS A 243 -19.38 -14.35 12.41
C HIS A 243 -19.80 -12.93 12.81
N ARG A 244 -18.92 -12.19 13.49
CA ARG A 244 -19.18 -10.82 13.95
C ARG A 244 -18.72 -9.80 12.91
N GLY A 245 -19.38 -8.65 12.87
CA GLY A 245 -18.99 -7.54 12.00
C GLY A 245 -19.75 -7.47 10.67
N SER A 246 -19.22 -6.69 9.72
CA SER A 246 -19.84 -6.40 8.42
C SER A 246 -19.21 -7.21 7.28
N GLY A 247 -19.96 -7.43 6.21
CA GLY A 247 -19.38 -7.98 4.97
C GLY A 247 -18.35 -7.02 4.35
N LEU A 248 -17.57 -7.52 3.39
CA LEU A 248 -16.62 -6.71 2.62
C LEU A 248 -17.30 -5.79 1.60
N VAL A 249 -18.56 -6.07 1.28
CA VAL A 249 -19.39 -5.26 0.39
C VAL A 249 -20.62 -4.78 1.16
N SER A 250 -21.17 -3.64 0.74
CA SER A 250 -22.39 -3.11 1.33
C SER A 250 -23.53 -4.14 1.24
N PRO A 251 -24.41 -4.23 2.26
CA PRO A 251 -25.58 -5.09 2.20
C PRO A 251 -26.40 -4.83 0.93
N GLY A 252 -26.73 -5.89 0.19
CA GLY A 252 -27.48 -5.80 -1.08
C GLY A 252 -26.62 -5.59 -2.33
N ALA A 253 -25.33 -5.24 -2.19
CA ALA A 253 -24.42 -5.16 -3.33
C ALA A 253 -24.08 -6.56 -3.86
N THR A 254 -24.68 -6.93 -4.99
CA THR A 254 -24.49 -8.23 -5.66
C THR A 254 -23.83 -8.15 -7.04
N ARG A 255 -23.62 -6.95 -7.59
CA ARG A 255 -23.12 -6.70 -8.96
C ARG A 255 -22.20 -5.49 -9.01
N ARG A 256 -21.40 -5.37 -10.08
CA ARG A 256 -20.47 -4.24 -10.31
C ARG A 256 -21.16 -2.88 -10.27
N GLU A 257 -22.36 -2.76 -10.82
CA GLU A 257 -23.13 -1.50 -10.82
C GLU A 257 -23.55 -1.03 -9.42
N HIS A 258 -23.54 -1.92 -8.42
CA HIS A 258 -23.80 -1.56 -7.03
C HIS A 258 -22.55 -1.02 -6.31
N LEU A 259 -21.36 -1.14 -6.91
CA LEU A 259 -20.13 -0.57 -6.36
C LEU A 259 -20.02 0.91 -6.70
N HIS A 260 -19.42 1.68 -5.80
CA HIS A 260 -19.06 3.08 -6.05
C HIS A 260 -18.24 3.19 -7.35
N GLU A 261 -18.40 4.28 -8.08
CA GLU A 261 -17.77 4.46 -9.39
C GLU A 261 -16.24 4.42 -9.32
N MET A 262 -15.67 4.89 -8.20
CA MET A 262 -14.24 4.85 -7.89
C MET A 262 -13.70 3.45 -7.60
N VAL A 263 -14.55 2.43 -7.43
CA VAL A 263 -14.07 1.04 -7.37
C VAL A 263 -13.78 0.58 -8.79
N GLU A 264 -12.52 0.41 -9.12
CA GLU A 264 -12.09 -0.21 -10.36
C GLU A 264 -11.59 -1.63 -10.07
N PRO A 265 -12.40 -2.68 -10.34
CA PRO A 265 -11.92 -4.05 -10.20
C PRO A 265 -10.73 -4.28 -11.11
N ARG A 266 -9.67 -4.85 -10.55
CA ARG A 266 -8.46 -5.18 -11.32
C ARG A 266 -8.73 -6.43 -12.16
N PRO A 267 -8.54 -6.41 -13.49
CA PRO A 267 -8.68 -7.62 -14.29
C PRO A 267 -7.54 -8.59 -14.00
N VAL A 268 -7.85 -9.89 -13.93
CA VAL A 268 -6.84 -10.96 -14.04
C VAL A 268 -6.35 -10.99 -15.48
N PRO A 269 -5.05 -11.14 -15.79
CA PRO A 269 -4.59 -11.31 -17.18
C PRO A 269 -5.19 -12.56 -17.85
N ASP A 270 -5.30 -12.57 -19.17
CA ASP A 270 -5.65 -13.76 -19.97
C ASP A 270 -4.78 -13.80 -21.23
N PRO A 271 -3.87 -14.79 -21.37
CA PRO A 271 -3.63 -15.90 -20.45
C PRO A 271 -3.02 -15.46 -19.11
N VAL A 272 -3.19 -16.28 -18.06
CA VAL A 272 -2.59 -16.12 -16.74
C VAL A 272 -1.18 -16.73 -16.72
N PRO A 273 -0.12 -15.95 -16.47
CA PRO A 273 1.24 -16.47 -16.43
C PRO A 273 1.45 -17.32 -15.17
N LEU A 274 1.70 -18.62 -15.32
CA LEU A 274 2.11 -19.51 -14.23
C LEU A 274 3.59 -19.32 -13.92
N THR A 275 4.40 -19.29 -14.98
CA THR A 275 5.83 -18.98 -15.03
C THR A 275 6.10 -18.20 -16.32
N GLU A 276 7.37 -17.89 -16.62
CA GLU A 276 7.75 -17.29 -17.91
C GLU A 276 7.47 -18.21 -19.11
N ARG A 277 7.43 -19.53 -18.89
CA ARG A 277 7.28 -20.55 -19.94
C ARG A 277 5.89 -21.16 -20.00
N HIS A 278 5.14 -21.08 -18.90
CA HIS A 278 3.83 -21.71 -18.77
C HIS A 278 2.78 -20.65 -18.46
N ALA A 279 1.63 -20.77 -19.12
CA ALA A 279 0.47 -19.98 -18.84
C ALA A 279 -0.78 -20.87 -18.82
N THR A 280 -1.85 -20.37 -18.22
CA THR A 280 -3.14 -21.05 -18.12
C THR A 280 -4.26 -20.06 -18.42
N ASP A 281 -5.48 -20.53 -18.62
CA ASP A 281 -6.63 -19.64 -18.79
C ASP A 281 -7.22 -19.19 -17.44
N ARG A 282 -8.05 -18.15 -17.46
CA ARG A 282 -8.73 -17.64 -16.25
C ARG A 282 -9.66 -18.68 -15.60
N ALA A 283 -10.24 -19.59 -16.36
CA ALA A 283 -11.16 -20.60 -15.84
C ALA A 283 -10.42 -21.65 -14.99
N ALA A 284 -9.24 -22.07 -15.44
CA ALA A 284 -8.34 -22.96 -14.69
C ALA A 284 -7.86 -22.28 -13.40
N LEU A 285 -7.47 -21.00 -13.45
CA LEU A 285 -7.13 -20.23 -12.24
C LEU A 285 -8.31 -20.19 -11.25
N ARG A 286 -9.53 -19.97 -11.74
CA ARG A 286 -10.75 -19.95 -10.92
C ARG A 286 -11.01 -21.29 -10.23
N CYS A 287 -10.87 -22.41 -10.94
CA CYS A 287 -11.01 -23.74 -10.37
C CYS A 287 -9.91 -24.02 -9.31
N TRP A 288 -8.67 -23.65 -9.62
CA TRP A 288 -7.54 -23.80 -8.71
C TRP A 288 -7.72 -22.98 -7.43
N SER A 289 -8.12 -21.71 -7.52
CA SER A 289 -8.25 -20.85 -6.34
C SER A 289 -9.33 -21.32 -5.38
N VAL A 290 -10.46 -21.81 -5.90
CA VAL A 290 -11.51 -22.44 -5.09
C VAL A 290 -11.01 -23.73 -4.42
N SER A 291 -10.20 -24.53 -5.12
CA SER A 291 -9.60 -25.75 -4.56
C SER A 291 -8.62 -25.44 -3.44
N VAL A 292 -7.72 -24.47 -3.64
CA VAL A 292 -6.77 -23.98 -2.63
C VAL A 292 -7.50 -23.44 -1.39
N HIS A 293 -8.50 -22.58 -1.59
CA HIS A 293 -9.32 -22.05 -0.50
C HIS A 293 -9.99 -23.17 0.31
N ARG A 294 -10.62 -24.14 -0.37
CA ARG A 294 -11.29 -25.27 0.28
C ARG A 294 -10.31 -26.15 1.06
N ARG A 295 -9.11 -26.39 0.52
CA ARG A 295 -8.08 -27.19 1.20
C ARG A 295 -7.58 -26.50 2.46
N LEU A 296 -7.24 -25.22 2.37
CA LEU A 296 -6.67 -24.44 3.49
C LEU A 296 -7.65 -24.21 4.64
N LEU A 297 -8.92 -23.96 4.33
CA LEU A 297 -9.95 -23.66 5.34
C LEU A 297 -10.87 -24.86 5.63
N GLY A 298 -10.61 -26.03 5.04
CA GLY A 298 -11.32 -27.26 5.35
C GLY A 298 -10.79 -27.95 6.61
N GLU A 299 -11.58 -28.85 7.19
CA GLU A 299 -11.24 -29.58 8.43
C GLU A 299 -10.16 -30.66 8.25
N ARG A 300 -9.72 -30.94 7.02
CA ARG A 300 -8.92 -32.14 6.71
C ARG A 300 -7.46 -32.04 7.11
N GLU A 301 -6.87 -30.84 7.20
CA GLU A 301 -5.43 -30.65 7.41
C GLU A 301 -5.15 -29.42 8.30
N PRO A 302 -5.48 -29.46 9.60
CA PRO A 302 -5.27 -28.33 10.51
C PRO A 302 -3.79 -27.94 10.67
N ASP A 303 -2.89 -28.91 10.52
CA ASP A 303 -1.44 -28.77 10.69
C ASP A 303 -0.68 -28.53 9.38
N LEU A 304 -1.38 -28.16 8.30
CA LEU A 304 -0.75 -27.88 7.01
C LEU A 304 0.21 -26.69 7.12
N ASP A 305 1.49 -26.92 6.84
CA ASP A 305 2.49 -25.87 6.72
C ASP A 305 2.23 -25.01 5.47
N ALA A 306 1.53 -23.89 5.66
CA ALA A 306 1.09 -23.04 4.55
C ALA A 306 2.23 -22.46 3.68
N PRO A 307 3.40 -22.06 4.24
CA PRO A 307 4.55 -21.68 3.42
C PRO A 307 5.09 -22.83 2.56
N GLY A 308 5.24 -24.03 3.13
CA GLY A 308 5.69 -25.22 2.40
C GLY A 308 4.71 -25.64 1.32
N PHE A 309 3.41 -25.50 1.59
CA PHE A 309 2.34 -25.72 0.62
C PHE A 309 2.37 -24.69 -0.53
N ALA A 310 2.53 -23.40 -0.23
CA ALA A 310 2.68 -22.36 -1.26
C ALA A 310 3.89 -22.60 -2.16
N LEU A 311 5.03 -22.98 -1.56
CA LEU A 311 6.24 -23.32 -2.30
C LEU A 311 6.07 -24.56 -3.18
N ALA A 312 5.39 -25.60 -2.68
CA ALA A 312 5.09 -26.79 -3.46
C ALA A 312 4.20 -26.48 -4.68
N MET A 313 3.19 -25.61 -4.52
CA MET A 313 2.37 -25.16 -5.64
C MET A 313 3.21 -24.38 -6.67
N ALA A 314 4.13 -23.52 -6.21
CA ALA A 314 5.04 -22.80 -7.11
C ALA A 314 5.98 -23.74 -7.88
N ALA A 315 6.42 -24.84 -7.26
CA ALA A 315 7.22 -25.88 -7.91
C ALA A 315 6.41 -26.63 -8.97
N ALA A 316 5.18 -27.06 -8.66
CA ALA A 316 4.31 -27.72 -9.63
C ALA A 316 4.03 -26.84 -10.88
N MET A 317 3.88 -25.52 -10.67
CA MET A 317 3.73 -24.56 -11.79
C MET A 317 4.98 -24.45 -12.65
N ALA A 318 6.17 -24.64 -12.08
CA ALA A 318 7.42 -24.72 -12.84
C ALA A 318 7.40 -25.89 -13.82
N ASP A 319 6.73 -26.99 -13.45
CA ASP A 319 6.49 -28.16 -14.30
C ASP A 319 5.23 -28.04 -15.19
N GLY A 320 4.59 -26.87 -15.20
CA GLY A 320 3.39 -26.58 -16.01
C GLY A 320 2.07 -27.05 -15.40
N ALA A 321 2.09 -27.55 -14.16
CA ALA A 321 0.91 -28.05 -13.46
C ALA A 321 0.30 -27.00 -12.53
N LEU A 322 -0.98 -26.68 -12.75
CA LEU A 322 -1.79 -25.88 -11.83
C LEU A 322 -2.59 -26.80 -10.90
N SER A 323 -1.98 -27.21 -9.79
CA SER A 323 -2.60 -28.15 -8.83
C SER A 323 -2.62 -27.59 -7.41
N ALA A 324 -3.71 -27.86 -6.69
CA ALA A 324 -3.79 -27.70 -5.24
C ALA A 324 -3.50 -29.00 -4.50
N ASP A 325 -3.34 -30.12 -5.21
CA ASP A 325 -2.99 -31.43 -4.67
C ASP A 325 -1.48 -31.63 -4.75
N VAL A 326 -0.77 -30.93 -3.86
CA VAL A 326 0.68 -31.00 -3.73
C VAL A 326 1.06 -31.27 -2.28
N ALA A 327 2.12 -32.04 -2.07
CA ALA A 327 2.71 -32.21 -0.75
C ALA A 327 3.60 -30.99 -0.42
N PRO A 328 3.61 -30.48 0.83
CA PRO A 328 4.50 -29.40 1.23
C PRO A 328 5.97 -29.72 0.94
N THR A 329 6.71 -28.71 0.48
CA THR A 329 8.14 -28.82 0.15
C THR A 329 9.00 -28.15 1.22
N SER A 330 10.27 -28.56 1.33
CA SER A 330 11.26 -27.95 2.23
C SER A 330 11.38 -26.44 2.02
N LEU A 331 11.31 -25.69 3.11
CA LEU A 331 11.40 -24.23 3.14
C LEU A 331 12.80 -23.71 2.81
N GLU A 332 13.83 -24.56 2.85
CA GLU A 332 15.22 -24.20 2.55
C GLU A 332 15.40 -23.57 1.16
N ALA A 333 14.53 -23.90 0.20
CA ALA A 333 14.57 -23.28 -1.13
C ALA A 333 14.26 -21.77 -1.11
N LEU A 334 13.70 -21.23 -0.02
CA LEU A 334 13.43 -19.80 0.16
C LEU A 334 14.62 -19.04 0.77
N ARG A 335 15.76 -19.68 1.04
CA ARG A 335 16.95 -19.02 1.60
C ARG A 335 17.41 -17.79 0.80
N PRO A 336 17.51 -17.81 -0.54
CA PRO A 336 17.85 -16.61 -1.31
C PRO A 336 16.80 -15.50 -1.17
N TRP A 337 15.52 -15.87 -1.06
CA TRP A 337 14.41 -14.91 -0.91
C TRP A 337 14.45 -14.21 0.44
N VAL A 338 14.70 -14.95 1.52
CA VAL A 338 14.85 -14.40 2.87
C VAL A 338 16.07 -13.48 2.95
N GLN A 339 17.17 -13.80 2.26
CA GLN A 339 18.37 -12.95 2.22
C GLN A 339 18.11 -11.63 1.49
N ALA A 340 17.47 -11.67 0.31
CA ALA A 340 17.08 -10.45 -0.41
C ALA A 340 16.11 -9.60 0.43
N PHE A 341 15.12 -10.24 1.08
CA PHE A 341 14.20 -9.55 1.98
C PHE A 341 14.94 -8.86 3.12
N ARG A 342 15.89 -9.54 3.77
CA ARG A 342 16.68 -8.98 4.88
C ARG A 342 17.45 -7.73 4.45
N SER A 343 18.19 -7.79 3.34
CA SER A 343 18.94 -6.63 2.82
C SER A 343 18.02 -5.44 2.63
N ARG A 344 16.89 -5.64 1.94
CA ARG A 344 15.93 -4.56 1.69
C ARG A 344 15.29 -4.02 2.98
N ALA A 345 15.03 -4.88 3.96
CA ALA A 345 14.47 -4.48 5.24
C ALA A 345 15.44 -3.64 6.09
N GLU A 346 16.74 -3.91 6.01
CA GLU A 346 17.80 -3.11 6.64
C GLU A 346 17.85 -1.70 6.04
N ASP A 347 17.91 -1.58 4.72
CA ASP A 347 17.92 -0.28 4.01
C ASP A 347 16.68 0.56 4.35
N VAL A 348 15.51 -0.09 4.37
CA VAL A 348 14.25 0.56 4.71
C VAL A 348 14.24 1.01 6.17
N ALA A 349 14.73 0.19 7.10
CA ALA A 349 14.78 0.55 8.52
C ALA A 349 15.70 1.76 8.76
N GLU A 350 16.88 1.80 8.13
CA GLU A 350 17.78 2.94 8.17
C GLU A 350 17.12 4.20 7.60
N THR A 351 16.48 4.07 6.43
CA THR A 351 15.75 5.18 5.79
C THR A 351 14.63 5.71 6.70
N GLN A 352 13.83 4.85 7.32
CA GLN A 352 12.75 5.29 8.20
C GLN A 352 13.30 5.96 9.47
N ASP A 353 14.46 5.52 9.98
CA ASP A 353 15.09 6.07 11.17
C ASP A 353 15.62 7.49 11.00
N ALA A 354 15.99 7.85 9.77
CA ALA A 354 16.57 9.15 9.46
C ALA A 354 15.57 10.31 9.64
N TRP A 355 14.27 10.09 9.45
CA TRP A 355 13.28 11.18 9.41
C TRP A 355 11.98 10.92 10.18
N ARG A 356 11.63 9.67 10.53
CA ARG A 356 10.39 9.41 11.27
C ARG A 356 10.59 9.54 12.78
N GLY A 357 9.57 10.09 13.45
CA GLY A 357 9.53 10.20 14.91
C GLY A 357 9.57 8.85 15.63
N ALA A 358 10.01 8.88 16.89
CA ALA A 358 10.17 7.67 17.70
C ALA A 358 8.83 6.97 18.06
N SER A 359 7.68 7.60 17.83
CA SER A 359 6.36 7.00 18.06
C SER A 359 5.69 6.45 16.80
N ASP A 360 6.30 6.66 15.63
CA ASP A 360 5.76 6.23 14.33
C ASP A 360 5.73 4.70 14.22
N LEU A 361 4.55 4.16 13.90
CA LEU A 361 4.38 2.70 13.78
C LEU A 361 5.17 2.13 12.61
N SER A 362 5.30 2.86 11.51
CA SER A 362 6.02 2.41 10.31
C SER A 362 7.50 2.24 10.59
N ARG A 363 8.10 3.19 11.32
CA ARG A 363 9.49 3.11 11.81
C ARG A 363 9.69 1.90 12.71
N HIS A 364 8.82 1.72 13.71
CA HIS A 364 8.89 0.58 14.61
C HIS A 364 8.78 -0.77 13.90
N VAL A 365 7.86 -0.88 12.94
CA VAL A 365 7.68 -2.13 12.18
C VAL A 365 8.90 -2.39 11.29
N ALA A 366 9.46 -1.38 10.62
CA ALA A 366 10.67 -1.54 9.82
C ALA A 366 11.85 -2.08 10.65
N ARG A 367 12.11 -1.47 11.81
CA ARG A 367 13.13 -1.96 12.77
C ARG A 367 12.85 -3.38 13.23
N TRP A 368 11.61 -3.68 13.64
CA TRP A 368 11.24 -5.01 14.11
C TRP A 368 11.45 -6.08 13.04
N ILE A 369 11.12 -5.79 11.77
CA ILE A 369 11.40 -6.69 10.64
C ILE A 369 12.90 -6.93 10.52
N SER A 370 13.71 -5.85 10.47
CA SER A 370 15.17 -5.94 10.33
C SER A 370 15.81 -6.74 11.47
N ASP A 371 15.48 -6.41 12.72
CA ASP A 371 16.02 -7.08 13.92
C ASP A 371 15.60 -8.56 13.97
N ALA A 372 14.33 -8.86 13.68
CA ALA A 372 13.85 -10.24 13.63
C ALA A 372 14.60 -11.09 12.60
N LEU A 373 14.96 -10.49 11.46
CA LEU A 373 15.72 -11.19 10.42
C LEU A 373 17.20 -11.30 10.78
N ARG A 374 17.76 -10.41 11.59
CA ARG A 374 19.16 -10.49 12.07
C ARG A 374 19.34 -11.60 13.11
N ASP A 375 18.42 -11.68 14.06
CA ASP A 375 18.63 -12.45 15.29
C ASP A 375 17.99 -13.85 15.27
N ALA A 376 16.95 -14.06 14.45
CA ALA A 376 16.22 -15.32 14.42
C ALA A 376 16.71 -16.27 13.32
N ASP A 377 16.72 -17.57 13.63
CA ASP A 377 16.65 -18.60 12.60
C ASP A 377 15.23 -18.60 12.02
N VAL A 378 15.07 -17.88 10.91
CA VAL A 378 13.79 -17.70 10.20
C VAL A 378 13.14 -19.03 9.83
N PHE A 379 13.94 -20.08 9.58
CA PHE A 379 13.45 -21.40 9.19
C PHE A 379 13.06 -22.27 10.38
N ALA A 380 13.59 -22.00 11.57
CA ALA A 380 13.23 -22.67 12.81
C ALA A 380 12.10 -21.98 13.58
N ALA A 381 11.65 -20.79 13.14
CA ALA A 381 10.60 -20.05 13.82
C ALA A 381 9.25 -20.81 13.79
N PRO A 382 8.53 -20.88 14.93
CA PRO A 382 7.32 -21.70 15.07
C PRO A 382 6.20 -21.26 14.12
N PRO A 383 5.44 -22.22 13.54
CA PRO A 383 4.36 -21.92 12.61
C PRO A 383 3.16 -21.27 13.29
N ARG A 384 2.38 -20.52 12.52
CA ARG A 384 1.08 -19.93 12.93
C ARG A 384 -0.03 -20.41 12.00
N PRO A 385 -0.43 -21.69 12.06
CA PRO A 385 -1.19 -22.35 11.01
C PRO A 385 -2.54 -21.69 10.72
N GLU A 386 -3.27 -21.20 11.72
CA GLU A 386 -4.56 -20.51 11.49
C GLU A 386 -4.39 -19.21 10.70
N THR A 387 -3.49 -18.33 11.15
CA THR A 387 -3.19 -17.05 10.50
C THR A 387 -2.66 -17.24 9.09
N GLU A 388 -1.73 -18.17 8.90
CA GLU A 388 -1.06 -18.42 7.62
C GLU A 388 -2.00 -19.09 6.60
N ARG A 389 -2.83 -20.05 7.03
CA ARG A 389 -3.85 -20.66 6.16
C ARG A 389 -4.89 -19.64 5.73
N PHE A 390 -5.40 -18.82 6.64
CA PHE A 390 -6.34 -17.75 6.30
C PHE A 390 -5.72 -16.75 5.33
N TYR A 391 -4.48 -16.32 5.58
CA TYR A 391 -3.73 -15.43 4.70
C TYR A 391 -3.66 -15.99 3.27
N LEU A 392 -3.14 -17.21 3.10
CA LEU A 392 -3.00 -17.80 1.78
C LEU A 392 -4.36 -18.07 1.11
N ALA A 393 -5.37 -18.51 1.86
CA ALA A 393 -6.71 -18.78 1.34
C ALA A 393 -7.42 -17.51 0.83
N SER A 394 -7.33 -16.42 1.58
CA SER A 394 -7.92 -15.12 1.20
C SER A 394 -7.24 -14.51 -0.04
N LEU A 395 -5.92 -14.69 -0.18
CA LEU A 395 -5.17 -14.25 -1.36
C LEU A 395 -5.52 -15.09 -2.58
N ALA A 396 -5.63 -16.42 -2.43
CA ALA A 396 -6.05 -17.32 -3.49
C ALA A 396 -7.47 -16.97 -3.96
N TRP A 397 -8.43 -16.85 -3.05
CA TRP A 397 -9.82 -16.49 -3.39
C TRP A 397 -9.92 -15.18 -4.17
N GLY A 398 -9.20 -14.15 -3.73
CA GLY A 398 -9.17 -12.84 -4.39
C GLY A 398 -8.29 -12.78 -5.62
N HIS A 399 -7.72 -13.90 -6.10
CA HIS A 399 -6.74 -13.97 -7.19
C HIS A 399 -5.54 -13.03 -7.01
N ARG A 400 -5.23 -12.61 -5.78
CA ARG A 400 -4.25 -11.57 -5.50
C ARG A 400 -2.81 -12.02 -5.73
N VAL A 401 -2.59 -13.33 -5.82
CA VAL A 401 -1.30 -13.93 -6.21
C VAL A 401 -1.06 -13.82 -7.72
N ALA A 402 -2.13 -13.72 -8.53
CA ALA A 402 -2.07 -13.59 -10.00
C ALA A 402 -2.11 -12.13 -10.48
N THR A 403 -2.35 -11.17 -9.58
CA THR A 403 -2.43 -9.75 -9.92
C THR A 403 -1.20 -8.99 -9.45
N GLY A 404 -0.55 -8.24 -10.33
CA GLY A 404 0.64 -7.43 -9.98
C GLY A 404 1.79 -7.53 -10.97
N GLY A 405 1.56 -8.02 -12.19
CA GLY A 405 2.58 -8.09 -13.25
C GLY A 405 3.59 -9.24 -13.11
N ARG A 406 3.53 -10.00 -12.01
CA ARG A 406 4.39 -11.16 -11.76
C ARG A 406 3.67 -12.48 -12.08
N THR A 407 4.45 -13.53 -12.31
CA THR A 407 3.92 -14.88 -12.52
C THR A 407 3.34 -15.47 -11.23
N LEU A 408 2.38 -16.38 -11.34
CA LEU A 408 1.72 -16.99 -10.18
C LEU A 408 2.70 -17.72 -9.27
N ALA A 409 3.67 -18.46 -9.85
CA ALA A 409 4.70 -19.16 -9.08
C ALA A 409 5.61 -18.19 -8.32
N HIS A 410 6.00 -17.07 -8.93
CA HIS A 410 6.77 -16.03 -8.27
C HIS A 410 5.97 -15.43 -7.10
N GLY A 411 4.70 -15.08 -7.34
CA GLY A 411 3.80 -14.60 -6.29
C GLY A 411 3.70 -15.56 -5.11
N LEU A 412 3.59 -16.87 -5.33
CA LEU A 412 3.55 -17.86 -4.26
C LEU A 412 4.85 -17.92 -3.44
N ARG A 413 6.03 -17.82 -4.07
CA ARG A 413 7.32 -17.76 -3.35
C ARG A 413 7.46 -16.50 -2.51
N ASP A 414 7.02 -15.35 -3.04
CA ASP A 414 6.93 -14.08 -2.30
C ASP A 414 6.05 -14.25 -1.04
N ARG A 415 4.84 -14.79 -1.17
CA ARG A 415 3.93 -15.03 -0.03
C ARG A 415 4.47 -16.03 0.98
N ALA A 416 5.12 -17.11 0.53
CA ALA A 416 5.77 -18.07 1.41
C ALA A 416 6.90 -17.42 2.23
N THR A 417 7.73 -16.59 1.58
CA THR A 417 8.79 -15.82 2.23
C THR A 417 8.24 -14.89 3.30
N ARG A 418 7.18 -14.13 2.99
CA ARG A 418 6.57 -13.21 3.96
C ARG A 418 6.00 -13.93 5.19
N MET A 419 5.39 -15.11 5.01
CA MET A 419 4.94 -15.89 6.16
C MET A 419 6.11 -16.32 7.05
N LEU A 420 7.25 -16.74 6.49
CA LEU A 420 8.46 -17.05 7.26
C LEU A 420 9.01 -15.84 8.01
N VAL A 421 9.09 -14.68 7.35
CA VAL A 421 9.50 -13.41 7.98
C VAL A 421 8.56 -13.08 9.15
N ALA A 422 7.25 -13.25 8.98
CA ALA A 422 6.28 -13.01 10.04
C ALA A 422 6.44 -13.99 11.23
N ARG A 423 6.86 -15.24 11.01
CA ARG A 423 7.22 -16.19 12.10
C ARG A 423 8.43 -15.69 12.87
N ALA A 424 9.47 -15.25 12.17
CA ALA A 424 10.66 -14.66 12.78
C ALA A 424 10.30 -13.42 13.62
N MET A 425 9.49 -12.50 13.08
CA MET A 425 8.97 -11.35 13.81
C MET A 425 8.21 -11.77 15.07
N ALA A 426 7.34 -12.77 14.99
CA ALA A 426 6.56 -13.26 16.12
C ALA A 426 7.44 -13.79 17.27
N SER A 427 8.63 -14.31 16.92
CA SER A 427 9.58 -14.96 17.83
C SER A 427 10.68 -14.01 18.31
N SER A 428 10.79 -12.84 17.71
CA SER A 428 11.81 -11.84 18.06
C SER A 428 11.58 -11.28 19.47
N PRO A 429 12.64 -11.12 20.28
CA PRO A 429 12.55 -10.51 21.61
C PRO A 429 12.14 -9.02 21.53
N SER A 430 12.39 -8.36 20.40
CA SER A 430 12.04 -6.96 20.15
C SER A 430 10.55 -6.76 19.82
N ARG A 431 9.73 -7.81 19.91
CA ARG A 431 8.30 -7.75 19.57
C ARG A 431 7.56 -6.72 20.43
N PRO A 432 6.91 -5.71 19.83
CA PRO A 432 6.09 -4.77 20.59
C PRO A 432 4.85 -5.46 21.18
N ALA A 433 4.62 -5.29 22.49
CA ALA A 433 3.52 -5.97 23.20
C ALA A 433 2.13 -5.67 22.62
N ALA A 434 1.94 -4.48 22.03
CA ALA A 434 0.67 -4.06 21.44
C ALA A 434 0.37 -4.68 20.07
N LEU A 435 1.30 -5.42 19.47
CA LEU A 435 1.21 -5.90 18.10
C LEU A 435 1.06 -7.44 18.07
N SER A 436 -0.19 -7.90 17.98
CA SER A 436 -0.56 -9.34 18.05
C SER A 436 -0.39 -10.11 16.73
N HIS A 437 -0.40 -9.42 15.60
CA HIS A 437 -0.41 -9.99 14.25
C HIS A 437 0.76 -9.48 13.38
N PRO A 438 1.95 -10.08 13.49
CA PRO A 438 3.13 -9.68 12.70
C PRO A 438 2.88 -9.74 11.19
N LEU A 439 2.16 -10.74 10.70
CA LEU A 439 1.87 -10.89 9.27
C LEU A 439 1.05 -9.72 8.71
N ALA A 440 0.13 -9.16 9.50
CA ALA A 440 -0.63 -7.97 9.11
C ALA A 440 0.27 -6.74 8.91
N LEU A 441 1.18 -6.53 9.86
CA LEU A 441 2.07 -5.38 9.88
C LEU A 441 3.16 -5.52 8.82
N LEU A 442 3.65 -6.74 8.61
CA LEU A 442 4.56 -7.07 7.54
C LEU A 442 3.95 -6.75 6.18
N GLU A 443 2.71 -7.18 5.90
CA GLU A 443 2.04 -6.86 4.64
C GLU A 443 1.87 -5.36 4.44
N ALA A 444 1.47 -4.64 5.50
CA ALA A 444 1.33 -3.20 5.43
C ALA A 444 2.67 -2.52 5.14
N ALA A 445 3.73 -2.90 5.88
CA ALA A 445 5.08 -2.37 5.70
C ALA A 445 5.64 -2.70 4.31
N VAL A 446 5.42 -3.92 3.82
CA VAL A 446 5.92 -4.34 2.51
C VAL A 446 5.34 -3.47 1.40
N ARG A 447 4.04 -3.17 1.47
CA ARG A 447 3.39 -2.29 0.51
C ARG A 447 3.80 -0.83 0.67
N ASN A 448 3.88 -0.34 1.90
CA ASN A 448 3.98 1.10 2.16
C ASN A 448 5.41 1.63 2.19
N LEU A 449 6.38 0.75 2.47
CA LEU A 449 7.79 1.11 2.61
C LEU A 449 8.63 0.61 1.43
N GLY A 450 7.99 0.15 0.36
CA GLY A 450 8.69 -0.29 -0.85
C GLY A 450 9.58 -1.51 -0.63
N ILE A 451 9.27 -2.39 0.33
CA ILE A 451 10.04 -3.61 0.55
C ILE A 451 9.83 -4.58 -0.61
N THR A 452 8.67 -4.54 -1.30
CA THR A 452 8.31 -5.46 -2.41
C THR A 452 9.37 -5.65 -3.49
N GLY A 453 10.27 -4.67 -3.68
CA GLY A 453 11.37 -4.73 -4.64
C GLY A 453 12.36 -5.88 -4.40
N TYR A 454 12.46 -6.40 -3.17
CA TYR A 454 13.35 -7.53 -2.85
C TYR A 454 13.13 -8.75 -3.74
N ALA A 455 11.89 -8.94 -4.19
CA ALA A 455 11.50 -10.07 -5.02
C ALA A 455 11.85 -9.83 -6.49
N ASP A 456 11.75 -8.58 -6.97
CA ASP A 456 12.09 -8.22 -8.36
C ASP A 456 13.61 -8.35 -8.60
N GLU A 457 14.43 -8.10 -7.57
CA GLU A 457 15.88 -8.28 -7.63
C GLU A 457 16.29 -9.74 -7.89
N LEU A 458 15.47 -10.72 -7.53
CA LEU A 458 15.76 -12.15 -7.74
C LEU A 458 15.46 -12.61 -9.15
N ASP A 459 14.54 -11.96 -9.87
CA ASP A 459 14.27 -12.25 -11.28
C ASP A 459 15.35 -11.65 -12.20
N SER A 460 16.12 -10.68 -11.71
CA SER A 460 17.21 -10.02 -12.46
C SER A 460 18.54 -10.78 -12.48
N ARG A 461 18.65 -11.88 -11.73
CA ARG A 461 19.87 -12.70 -11.55
C ARG A 461 19.73 -14.05 -12.22
#